data_AF-A0A559GGR6-F1
#
_entry.id   AF-A0A559GGR6-F1
#
_cell.length_a   1.000
_cell.length_b   1.000
_cell.length_c   1.000
_cell.angle_alpha   90.00
_cell.angle_beta   90.00
_cell.angle_gamma   90.00
#
_symmetry.space_group_name_H-M   'P 1'
#
loop_
_entity.id
_entity.type
_entity.pdbx_description
1 polymer ?
#
loop_
_entity_poly.entity_id
_entity_poly.type
_entity_poly.pdbx_seq_one_letter_code
_entity_poly.pdbx_strand_id
1 'polypeptide(L)'
;LKGPQNYLKLDAFHRVLHRTESNRLFTRFKMQLLIWLTETETGDLDEIGQLYRYQHFLPELVHDGKLSKKSLFATEDFWKRGQEKAKTSRVLLTNHAYLVTRLEDNPEFVDNRLVILDEAQKMLLALENLAQQAYRLEDLVTQIEKSLETEENLIQKRLLESIGFECRYLMEQYQSGLKNVKWLDSLEQLRQHFSELALPEYR
;
A
#
# COMPACT_ATOMS: atom_id res chain seq x y z
N LEU A 1 -1.22 -12.12 -12.54
CA LEU A 1 -1.90 -11.74 -11.28
C LEU A 1 -1.39 -10.38 -10.87
N LYS A 2 -2.28 -9.49 -10.45
CA LYS A 2 -1.93 -8.13 -10.00
C LYS A 2 -2.73 -7.79 -8.75
N GLY A 3 -2.39 -6.66 -8.12
CA GLY A 3 -3.16 -6.12 -7.00
C GLY A 3 -4.58 -5.74 -7.41
N PRO A 4 -5.54 -5.75 -6.47
CA PRO A 4 -6.95 -5.46 -6.76
C PRO A 4 -7.14 -4.09 -7.42
N GLN A 5 -6.32 -3.10 -7.06
CA GLN A 5 -6.36 -1.75 -7.61
C GLN A 5 -6.13 -1.67 -9.13
N ASN A 6 -5.61 -2.72 -9.76
CA ASN A 6 -5.41 -2.77 -11.22
C ASN A 6 -6.67 -3.25 -11.96
N TYR A 7 -7.69 -3.72 -11.26
CA TYR A 7 -8.91 -4.28 -11.85
C TYR A 7 -10.09 -3.33 -11.67
N LEU A 8 -10.98 -3.31 -12.66
CA LEU A 8 -12.26 -2.59 -12.54
C LEU A 8 -13.21 -3.31 -11.56
N LYS A 9 -13.82 -2.57 -10.64
CA LYS A 9 -14.92 -3.07 -9.80
C LYS A 9 -16.26 -2.80 -10.47
N LEU A 10 -16.89 -3.87 -10.97
CA LEU A 10 -18.16 -3.79 -11.71
C LEU A 10 -19.29 -3.13 -10.90
N ASP A 11 -19.41 -3.43 -9.61
CA ASP A 11 -20.40 -2.77 -8.74
C ASP A 11 -20.16 -1.26 -8.62
N ALA A 12 -18.89 -0.85 -8.57
CA ALA A 12 -18.54 0.56 -8.47
C ALA A 12 -18.85 1.27 -9.78
N PHE A 13 -18.46 0.67 -10.91
CA PHE A 13 -18.78 1.19 -12.23
C PHE A 13 -20.29 1.27 -12.49
N HIS A 14 -21.06 0.25 -12.10
CA HIS A 14 -22.51 0.25 -12.21
C HIS A 14 -23.16 1.43 -11.47
N ARG A 15 -22.71 1.72 -10.24
CA ARG A 15 -23.19 2.89 -9.49
C ARG A 15 -22.80 4.20 -10.18
N VAL A 16 -21.56 4.29 -10.66
CA VAL A 16 -21.05 5.47 -11.38
C VAL A 16 -21.82 5.70 -12.68
N LEU A 17 -22.24 4.65 -13.39
CA LEU A 17 -23.04 4.77 -14.61
C LEU A 17 -24.42 5.40 -14.37
N HIS A 18 -25.06 5.09 -13.24
CA HIS A 18 -26.38 5.63 -12.89
C HIS A 18 -26.33 7.05 -12.30
N ARG A 19 -25.14 7.52 -11.94
CA ARG A 19 -24.94 8.87 -11.40
C ARG A 19 -24.91 9.90 -12.53
N THR A 20 -25.74 10.93 -12.42
CA THR A 20 -25.71 12.11 -13.29
C THR A 20 -24.36 12.80 -13.16
N GLU A 21 -23.71 13.05 -14.30
CA GLU A 21 -22.35 13.57 -14.34
C GLU A 21 -22.25 14.81 -15.22
N SER A 22 -21.73 15.91 -14.67
CA SER A 22 -21.53 17.16 -15.39
C SER A 22 -20.16 17.22 -16.06
N ASN A 23 -19.19 16.44 -15.57
CA ASN A 23 -17.86 16.38 -16.14
C ASN A 23 -17.83 15.61 -17.46
N ARG A 24 -17.72 16.34 -18.58
CA ARG A 24 -17.65 15.76 -19.93
C ARG A 24 -16.52 14.75 -20.11
N LEU A 25 -15.36 14.98 -19.47
CA LEU A 25 -14.24 14.06 -19.56
C LEU A 25 -14.59 12.72 -18.90
N PHE A 26 -15.23 12.77 -17.73
CA PHE A 26 -15.63 11.55 -17.04
C PHE A 26 -16.75 10.82 -17.77
N THR A 27 -17.72 11.55 -18.31
CA THR A 27 -18.78 10.96 -19.16
C THR A 27 -18.21 10.24 -20.38
N ARG A 28 -17.19 10.82 -21.04
CA ARG A 28 -16.46 10.12 -22.12
C ARG A 28 -15.74 8.87 -21.61
N PHE A 29 -15.11 8.96 -20.44
CA PHE A 29 -14.43 7.81 -19.85
C PHE A 29 -15.39 6.67 -19.51
N LYS A 30 -16.59 6.97 -18.98
CA LYS A 30 -17.65 5.96 -18.76
C LYS A 30 -18.03 5.24 -20.05
N MET A 31 -18.19 5.97 -21.16
CA MET A 31 -18.48 5.35 -22.47
C MET A 31 -17.31 4.49 -22.96
N GLN A 32 -16.08 4.96 -22.79
CA GLN A 32 -14.88 4.19 -23.15
C GLN A 32 -14.80 2.88 -22.34
N LEU A 33 -15.08 2.94 -21.04
CA LEU A 33 -15.14 1.75 -20.18
C LEU A 33 -16.24 0.77 -20.61
N LEU A 34 -17.41 1.26 -21.03
CA LEU A 34 -18.47 0.40 -21.55
C LEU A 34 -18.04 -0.36 -22.80
N ILE A 35 -17.36 0.30 -23.75
CA ILE A 35 -16.83 -0.35 -24.95
C ILE A 35 -15.75 -1.35 -24.55
N TRP A 36 -14.77 -0.93 -23.75
CA TRP A 36 -13.68 -1.80 -23.29
C TRP A 36 -14.19 -3.04 -22.54
N LEU A 37 -15.25 -2.93 -21.74
CA LEU A 37 -15.88 -4.07 -21.07
C LEU A 37 -16.43 -5.15 -22.02
N THR A 38 -16.74 -4.78 -23.26
CA THR A 38 -17.16 -5.75 -24.29
C THR A 38 -15.99 -6.47 -24.95
N GLU A 39 -14.77 -5.96 -24.79
CA GLU A 39 -13.55 -6.45 -25.44
C GLU A 39 -12.63 -7.17 -24.45
N THR A 40 -12.58 -6.73 -23.19
CA THR A 40 -11.65 -7.27 -22.20
C THR A 40 -12.07 -8.65 -21.68
N GLU A 41 -11.11 -9.55 -21.62
CA GLU A 41 -11.28 -10.84 -20.96
C GLU A 41 -10.83 -10.80 -19.48
N THR A 42 -9.89 -9.91 -19.15
CA THR A 42 -9.20 -9.92 -17.85
C THR A 42 -9.67 -8.81 -16.91
N GLY A 43 -10.24 -7.72 -17.43
CA GLY A 43 -10.66 -6.55 -16.66
C GLY A 43 -9.51 -5.76 -16.05
N ASP A 44 -8.29 -5.93 -16.55
CA ASP A 44 -7.10 -5.18 -16.15
C ASP A 44 -7.11 -3.79 -16.77
N LEU A 45 -7.16 -2.74 -15.94
CA LEU A 45 -7.25 -1.36 -16.38
C LEU A 45 -6.02 -0.92 -17.19
N ASP A 46 -4.88 -1.59 -17.05
CA ASP A 46 -3.68 -1.30 -17.86
C ASP A 46 -3.88 -1.61 -19.36
N GLU A 47 -4.91 -2.40 -19.72
CA GLU A 47 -5.31 -2.62 -21.12
C GLU A 47 -5.85 -1.33 -21.76
N ILE A 48 -6.33 -0.37 -20.95
CA ILE A 48 -6.90 0.88 -21.43
C ILE A 48 -5.78 1.84 -21.78
N GLY A 49 -5.60 2.07 -23.09
CA GLY A 49 -4.69 3.08 -23.60
C GLY A 49 -4.94 4.46 -22.97
N GLN A 50 -3.86 5.12 -22.54
CA GLN A 50 -3.88 6.45 -21.93
C GLN A 50 -4.69 6.57 -20.62
N LEU A 51 -4.82 5.48 -19.86
CA LEU A 51 -5.48 5.47 -18.54
C LEU A 51 -5.00 6.61 -17.62
N TYR A 52 -3.73 7.01 -17.74
CA TYR A 52 -3.12 8.10 -16.96
C TYR A 52 -3.91 9.42 -17.01
N ARG A 53 -4.67 9.67 -18.09
CA ARG A 53 -5.51 10.88 -18.23
C ARG A 53 -6.71 10.90 -17.28
N TYR A 54 -7.08 9.74 -16.76
CA TYR A 54 -8.28 9.53 -15.93
C TYR A 54 -7.95 9.19 -14.48
N GLN A 55 -6.69 9.34 -14.05
CA GLN A 55 -6.23 8.97 -12.70
C GLN A 55 -7.12 9.50 -11.57
N HIS A 56 -7.63 10.73 -11.70
CA HIS A 56 -8.50 11.35 -10.71
C HIS A 56 -9.84 10.61 -10.51
N PHE A 57 -10.29 9.83 -11.49
CA PHE A 57 -11.55 9.07 -11.43
C PHE A 57 -11.35 7.61 -11.01
N LEU A 58 -10.12 7.08 -11.11
CA LEU A 58 -9.84 5.67 -10.83
C LEU A 58 -10.14 5.26 -9.40
N PRO A 59 -9.88 6.06 -8.33
CA PRO A 59 -10.16 5.65 -6.96
C PRO A 59 -11.61 5.23 -6.71
N GLU A 60 -12.58 5.77 -7.47
CA GLU A 60 -13.99 5.40 -7.35
C GLU A 60 -14.36 4.11 -8.13
N LEU A 61 -13.47 3.61 -9.00
CA LEU A 61 -13.75 2.55 -9.97
C LEU A 61 -12.95 1.28 -9.73
N VAL A 62 -11.77 1.40 -9.15
CA VAL A 62 -10.83 0.30 -8.89
C VAL A 62 -11.35 -0.69 -7.84
N HIS A 63 -10.90 -1.93 -7.93
CA HIS A 63 -11.26 -2.97 -6.97
C HIS A 63 -10.52 -2.78 -5.64
N ASP A 64 -11.27 -2.92 -4.54
CA ASP A 64 -10.82 -2.72 -3.15
C ASP A 64 -10.39 -4.03 -2.46
N GLY A 65 -10.34 -5.13 -3.22
CA GLY A 65 -10.04 -6.48 -2.72
C GLY A 65 -11.22 -7.14 -2.00
N LYS A 66 -12.39 -6.50 -1.91
CA LYS A 66 -13.56 -7.01 -1.20
C LYS A 66 -14.75 -7.18 -2.15
N LEU A 67 -15.26 -8.40 -2.21
CA LEU A 67 -16.47 -8.72 -2.96
C LEU A 67 -17.66 -8.87 -2.02
N SER A 68 -18.73 -8.11 -2.27
CA SER A 68 -19.96 -8.20 -1.47
C SER A 68 -20.75 -9.44 -1.85
N LYS A 69 -21.33 -10.14 -0.85
CA LYS A 69 -22.27 -11.25 -1.09
C LYS A 69 -23.54 -10.81 -1.82
N LYS A 70 -23.86 -9.51 -1.78
CA LYS A 70 -25.02 -8.90 -2.46
C LYS A 70 -24.65 -8.28 -3.82
N SER A 71 -23.40 -8.45 -4.27
CA SER A 71 -22.95 -7.94 -5.56
C SER A 71 -23.76 -8.58 -6.69
N LEU A 72 -24.20 -7.76 -7.64
CA LEU A 72 -24.88 -8.24 -8.85
C LEU A 72 -23.89 -8.91 -9.82
N PHE A 73 -22.60 -8.66 -9.65
CA PHE A 73 -21.52 -9.08 -10.55
C PHE A 73 -20.54 -10.06 -9.89
N ALA A 74 -20.99 -10.76 -8.84
CA ALA A 74 -20.12 -11.63 -8.04
C ALA A 74 -19.53 -12.81 -8.81
N THR A 75 -20.19 -13.22 -9.90
CA THR A 75 -19.77 -14.28 -10.82
C THR A 75 -18.83 -13.76 -11.90
N GLU A 76 -19.01 -12.52 -12.34
CA GLU A 76 -18.26 -11.88 -13.42
C GLU A 76 -17.03 -11.11 -12.93
N ASP A 77 -16.87 -10.98 -11.61
CA ASP A 77 -15.78 -10.22 -10.99
C ASP A 77 -14.40 -10.64 -11.52
N PHE A 78 -13.73 -9.69 -12.16
CA PHE A 78 -12.46 -9.90 -12.86
C PHE A 78 -11.33 -10.29 -11.91
N TRP A 79 -11.22 -9.58 -10.78
CA TRP A 79 -10.18 -9.82 -9.81
C TRP A 79 -10.31 -11.23 -9.19
N LYS A 80 -11.51 -11.60 -8.73
CA LYS A 80 -11.81 -12.94 -8.21
C LYS A 80 -11.52 -14.03 -9.23
N ARG A 81 -11.97 -13.86 -10.49
CA ARG A 81 -11.66 -14.84 -11.56
C ARG A 81 -10.15 -14.98 -11.78
N GLY A 82 -9.41 -13.87 -11.74
CA GLY A 82 -7.95 -13.87 -11.79
C GLY A 82 -7.31 -14.66 -10.63
N GLN A 83 -7.80 -14.45 -9.39
CA GLN A 83 -7.33 -15.18 -8.21
C GLN A 83 -7.63 -16.68 -8.30
N GLU A 84 -8.81 -17.08 -8.77
CA GLU A 84 -9.17 -18.51 -8.91
C GLU A 84 -8.34 -19.18 -10.03
N LYS A 85 -8.13 -18.49 -11.16
CA LYS A 85 -7.27 -18.99 -12.24
C LYS A 85 -5.82 -19.17 -11.77
N ALA A 86 -5.34 -18.28 -10.90
CA ALA A 86 -4.00 -18.39 -10.33
C ALA A 86 -3.79 -19.62 -9.43
N LYS A 87 -4.84 -20.14 -8.78
CA LYS A 87 -4.73 -21.35 -7.95
C LYS A 87 -4.48 -22.61 -8.78
N THR A 88 -4.99 -22.65 -10.00
CA THR A 88 -4.90 -23.83 -10.90
C THR A 88 -3.84 -23.67 -11.98
N SER A 89 -3.23 -22.48 -12.10
CA SER A 89 -2.19 -22.21 -13.09
C SER A 89 -0.87 -22.90 -12.75
N ARG A 90 -0.23 -23.50 -13.76
CA ARG A 90 1.14 -24.05 -13.64
C ARG A 90 2.22 -22.96 -13.61
N VAL A 91 1.96 -21.83 -14.26
CA VAL A 91 2.86 -20.69 -14.35
C VAL A 91 2.07 -19.45 -13.99
N LEU A 92 2.60 -18.67 -13.06
CA LEU A 92 1.98 -17.44 -12.59
C LEU A 92 2.90 -16.26 -12.88
N LEU A 93 2.44 -15.33 -13.72
CA LEU A 93 3.11 -14.06 -13.96
C LEU A 93 2.53 -13.00 -13.00
N THR A 94 3.39 -12.29 -12.29
CA THR A 94 3.02 -11.18 -11.39
C THR A 94 4.05 -10.06 -11.47
N ASN A 95 3.65 -8.85 -11.05
CA ASN A 95 4.60 -7.76 -10.85
C ASN A 95 5.24 -7.81 -9.45
N HIS A 96 6.34 -7.08 -9.28
CA HIS A 96 7.09 -7.01 -8.02
C HIS A 96 6.26 -6.43 -6.86
N ALA A 97 5.54 -5.34 -7.10
CA ALA A 97 4.71 -4.68 -6.08
C ALA A 97 3.66 -5.64 -5.49
N TYR A 98 3.01 -6.43 -6.33
CA TYR A 98 2.04 -7.42 -5.87
C TYR A 98 2.70 -8.62 -5.22
N LEU A 99 3.86 -9.08 -5.71
CA LEU A 99 4.59 -10.18 -5.08
C LEU A 99 4.98 -9.81 -3.64
N VAL A 100 5.53 -8.62 -3.43
CA VAL A 100 6.02 -8.14 -2.13
C VAL A 100 4.87 -7.98 -1.14
N THR A 101 3.77 -7.34 -1.53
CA THR A 101 2.57 -7.24 -0.67
C THR A 101 1.95 -8.60 -0.37
N ARG A 102 1.98 -9.54 -1.32
CA ARG A 102 1.43 -10.88 -1.11
C ARG A 102 2.28 -11.73 -0.18
N LEU A 103 3.60 -11.58 -0.20
CA LEU A 103 4.51 -12.28 0.69
C LEU A 103 4.38 -11.83 2.14
N GLU A 104 4.08 -10.55 2.38
CA GLU A 104 3.80 -10.03 3.72
C GLU A 104 2.53 -10.68 4.31
N ASP A 105 1.44 -10.73 3.53
CA ASP A 105 0.16 -11.28 3.98
C ASP A 105 0.15 -12.82 4.03
N ASN A 106 0.84 -13.47 3.09
CA ASN A 106 0.81 -14.92 2.90
C ASN A 106 2.14 -15.44 2.31
N PRO A 107 3.13 -15.75 3.17
CA PRO A 107 4.42 -16.30 2.74
C PRO A 107 4.28 -17.62 1.95
N GLU A 108 3.28 -18.45 2.26
CA GLU A 108 3.04 -19.73 1.58
C GLU A 108 2.71 -19.57 0.08
N PHE A 109 2.43 -18.34 -0.38
CA PHE A 109 2.18 -18.03 -1.78
C PHE A 109 3.33 -18.47 -2.71
N VAL A 110 4.57 -18.48 -2.22
CA VAL A 110 5.75 -18.94 -2.98
C VAL A 110 6.25 -20.31 -2.53
N ASP A 111 5.65 -20.91 -1.52
CA ASP A 111 6.09 -22.21 -1.01
C ASP A 111 6.00 -23.29 -2.08
N ASN A 112 7.07 -24.08 -2.17
CA ASN A 112 7.21 -25.16 -3.14
C ASN A 112 7.05 -24.72 -4.61
N ARG A 113 7.43 -23.46 -4.93
CA ARG A 113 7.41 -22.88 -6.28
C ARG A 113 8.78 -22.33 -6.66
N LEU A 114 9.11 -22.40 -7.95
CA LEU A 114 10.25 -21.69 -8.52
C LEU A 114 9.85 -20.24 -8.80
N VAL A 115 10.53 -19.29 -8.17
CA VAL A 115 10.32 -17.86 -8.41
C VAL A 115 11.43 -17.33 -9.31
N ILE A 116 11.05 -16.79 -10.48
CA ILE A 116 11.96 -16.10 -11.38
C ILE A 116 11.69 -14.61 -11.25
N LEU A 117 12.70 -13.86 -10.81
CA LEU A 117 12.65 -12.41 -10.69
C LEU A 117 13.33 -11.80 -11.91
N ASP A 118 12.52 -11.32 -12.85
CA ASP A 118 13.03 -10.43 -13.90
C ASP A 118 13.30 -9.05 -13.30
N GLU A 119 14.25 -8.29 -13.83
CA GLU A 119 14.58 -6.93 -13.36
C GLU A 119 14.71 -6.78 -11.84
N ALA A 120 15.37 -7.75 -11.19
CA ALA A 120 15.42 -7.88 -9.73
C ALA A 120 15.88 -6.61 -8.99
N GLN A 121 16.64 -5.72 -9.63
CA GLN A 121 17.00 -4.42 -9.06
C GLN A 121 15.78 -3.55 -8.71
N LYS A 122 14.64 -3.71 -9.41
CA LYS A 122 13.38 -3.00 -9.13
C LYS A 122 12.66 -3.56 -7.88
N MET A 123 13.02 -4.76 -7.41
CA MET A 123 12.46 -5.31 -6.17
C MET A 123 12.83 -4.47 -4.95
N LEU A 124 14.02 -3.87 -4.94
CA LEU A 124 14.44 -3.03 -3.82
C LEU A 124 13.49 -1.85 -3.63
N LEU A 125 13.13 -1.18 -4.73
CA LEU A 125 12.14 -0.09 -4.72
C LEU A 125 10.75 -0.57 -4.26
N ALA A 126 10.34 -1.78 -4.65
CA ALA A 126 9.07 -2.35 -4.21
C ALA A 126 9.07 -2.66 -2.71
N LEU A 127 10.20 -3.15 -2.17
CA LEU A 127 10.40 -3.39 -0.74
C LEU A 127 10.45 -2.09 0.05
N GLU A 128 11.14 -1.07 -0.45
CA GLU A 128 11.16 0.27 0.16
C GLU A 128 9.75 0.87 0.25
N ASN A 129 8.96 0.78 -0.83
CA ASN A 129 7.58 1.25 -0.85
C ASN A 129 6.64 0.45 0.06
N LEU A 130 6.94 -0.83 0.34
CA LEU A 130 6.17 -1.60 1.32
C LEU A 130 6.59 -1.26 2.75
N ALA A 131 7.89 -1.09 2.99
CA ALA A 131 8.44 -0.63 4.26
C ALA A 131 8.05 0.83 4.58
N GLN A 132 7.47 1.57 3.62
CA GLN A 132 6.86 2.88 3.80
C GLN A 132 5.56 2.87 4.64
N GLN A 133 5.47 2.05 5.69
CA GLN A 133 5.04 2.60 6.98
C GLN A 133 6.13 3.53 7.52
N ALA A 134 6.49 4.53 6.72
CA ALA A 134 7.45 5.56 7.09
C ALA A 134 6.71 6.52 8.01
N TYR A 135 6.86 6.31 9.32
CA TYR A 135 6.45 7.31 10.29
C TYR A 135 7.31 8.55 10.05
N ARG A 136 6.64 9.65 9.71
CA ARG A 136 7.33 10.94 9.62
C ARG A 136 7.86 11.28 11.00
N LEU A 137 9.17 11.44 11.12
CA LEU A 137 9.80 11.78 12.40
C LEU A 137 9.22 13.09 12.96
N GLU A 138 8.80 14.02 12.10
CA GLU A 138 8.07 15.23 12.52
C GLU A 138 6.78 14.91 13.31
N ASP A 139 5.98 14.00 12.77
CA ASP A 139 4.69 13.62 13.37
C ASP A 139 4.93 12.87 14.68
N LEU A 140 5.97 12.04 14.72
CA LEU A 140 6.35 11.27 15.91
C LEU A 140 6.89 12.17 17.04
N VAL A 141 7.74 13.16 16.73
CA VAL A 141 8.19 14.17 17.71
C VAL A 141 7.00 14.96 18.26
N THR A 142 6.07 15.36 17.39
CA THR A 142 4.85 16.08 17.80
C THR A 142 3.97 15.22 18.72
N GLN A 143 3.87 13.92 18.46
CA GLN A 143 3.15 12.98 19.34
C GLN A 143 3.85 12.83 20.69
N ILE A 144 5.17 12.69 20.70
CA ILE A 144 5.97 12.60 21.94
C ILE A 144 5.79 13.85 22.80
N GLU A 145 5.84 15.05 22.21
CA GLU A 145 5.65 16.31 22.94
C GLU A 145 4.28 16.36 23.63
N LYS A 146 3.22 15.91 22.95
CA LYS A 146 1.87 15.80 23.54
C LYS A 146 1.80 14.75 24.65
N SER A 147 2.45 13.60 24.48
CA SER A 147 2.51 12.56 25.52
C SER A 147 3.29 13.02 26.76
N LEU A 148 4.34 13.82 26.58
CA LEU A 148 5.12 14.39 27.69
C LEU A 148 4.33 15.35 28.57
N GLU A 149 3.28 16.00 28.04
CA GLU A 149 2.39 16.88 28.81
C GLU A 149 1.44 16.10 29.74
N THR A 150 1.17 14.83 29.43
CA THR A 150 0.18 14.00 30.12
C THR A 150 0.80 12.86 30.94
N GLU A 151 2.07 12.54 30.72
CA GLU A 151 2.77 11.46 31.40
C GLU A 151 3.25 11.84 32.81
N GLU A 152 2.73 11.15 33.83
CA GLU A 152 3.09 11.36 35.24
C GLU A 152 4.29 10.51 35.67
N ASN A 153 4.58 9.41 34.95
CA ASN A 153 5.67 8.51 35.29
C ASN A 153 7.03 9.06 34.83
N LEU A 154 7.92 9.32 35.81
CA LEU A 154 9.25 9.88 35.58
C LEU A 154 10.12 9.04 34.62
N ILE A 155 9.99 7.70 34.65
CA ILE A 155 10.78 6.81 33.79
C ILE A 155 10.29 6.90 32.35
N GLN A 156 8.98 6.84 32.13
CA GLN A 156 8.38 6.98 30.79
C GLN A 156 8.64 8.37 30.21
N LYS A 157 8.55 9.41 31.04
CA LYS A 157 8.90 10.77 30.64
C LYS A 157 10.33 10.88 30.13
N ARG A 158 11.31 10.30 30.85
CA ARG A 158 12.71 10.26 30.40
C ARG A 158 12.90 9.47 29.11
N LEU A 159 12.25 8.32 28.98
CA LEU A 159 12.30 7.52 27.75
C LEU A 159 11.74 8.29 26.56
N LEU A 160 10.60 8.95 26.72
CA LEU A 160 9.98 9.80 25.69
C LEU A 160 10.88 10.98 25.32
N GLU A 161 11.50 11.66 26.29
CA GLU A 161 12.49 12.72 26.06
C GLU A 161 13.70 12.21 25.25
N SER A 162 14.22 11.03 25.60
CA SER A 162 15.32 10.37 24.89
C SER A 162 14.96 9.99 23.46
N ILE A 163 13.76 9.43 23.22
CA ILE A 163 13.29 9.12 21.86
C ILE A 163 13.14 10.40 21.05
N GLY A 164 12.52 11.44 21.63
CA GLY A 164 12.36 12.73 20.96
C GLY A 164 13.70 13.38 20.60
N PHE A 165 14.72 13.22 21.45
CA PHE A 165 16.08 13.66 21.16
C PHE A 165 16.70 12.90 19.98
N GLU A 166 16.65 11.57 19.99
CA GLU A 166 17.19 10.75 18.90
C GLU A 166 16.48 11.03 17.56
N CYS A 167 15.16 11.21 17.56
CA CYS A 167 14.42 11.57 16.35
C CYS A 167 14.86 12.93 15.78
N ARG A 168 15.02 13.95 16.63
CA ARG A 168 15.50 15.28 16.19
C ARG A 168 16.94 15.21 15.67
N TYR A 169 17.80 14.43 16.33
CA TYR A 169 19.17 14.21 15.87
C TYR A 169 19.20 13.55 14.48
N LEU A 170 18.40 12.50 14.26
CA LEU A 170 18.30 11.82 12.96
C LEU A 170 17.78 12.75 11.86
N MET A 171 16.81 13.63 12.17
CA MET A 171 16.33 14.64 11.23
C MET A 171 17.42 15.64 10.82
N GLU A 172 18.22 16.11 11.79
CA GLU A 172 19.35 17.02 11.54
C GLU A 172 20.44 16.34 10.70
N GLN A 173 20.77 15.07 11.02
CA GLN A 173 21.74 14.29 10.23
C GLN A 173 21.26 14.09 8.79
N TYR A 174 19.98 13.80 8.59
CA TYR A 174 19.40 13.67 7.25
C TYR A 174 19.51 14.97 6.44
N GLN A 175 19.16 16.11 7.03
CA GLN A 175 19.31 17.43 6.39
C GLN A 175 20.76 17.78 6.06
N SER A 176 21.71 17.31 6.88
CA SER A 176 23.14 17.52 6.65
C SER A 176 23.75 16.61 5.55
N GLY A 177 22.98 15.66 5.03
CA GLY A 177 23.42 14.69 4.02
C GLY A 177 24.13 13.45 4.60
N LEU A 178 23.74 13.01 5.81
CA LEU A 178 24.25 11.80 6.48
C LEU A 178 25.79 11.76 6.62
N LYS A 179 26.41 12.92 6.89
CA LYS A 179 27.87 13.07 6.92
C LYS A 179 28.55 12.38 8.12
N ASN A 180 27.80 11.93 9.11
CA ASN A 180 28.34 11.46 10.39
C ASN A 180 27.93 10.01 10.68
N VAL A 181 28.87 9.08 10.83
CA VAL A 181 28.60 7.62 10.99
C VAL A 181 27.75 7.29 12.23
N LYS A 182 27.67 8.20 13.21
CA LYS A 182 26.93 8.03 14.47
C LYS A 182 25.42 7.93 14.35
N TRP A 183 24.81 8.20 13.19
CA TRP A 183 23.37 8.02 13.02
C TRP A 183 22.91 6.56 13.17
N LEU A 184 23.81 5.59 12.92
CA LEU A 184 23.55 4.17 13.16
C LEU A 184 23.42 3.87 14.66
N ASP A 185 24.28 4.46 15.49
CA ASP A 185 24.21 4.31 16.94
C ASP A 185 22.89 4.88 17.49
N SER A 186 22.46 6.03 16.96
CA SER A 186 21.17 6.64 17.28
C SER A 186 19.97 5.77 16.89
N LEU A 187 20.05 5.02 15.78
CA LEU A 187 19.01 4.07 15.41
C LEU A 187 18.95 2.85 16.35
N GLU A 188 20.10 2.35 16.79
CA GLU A 188 20.15 1.26 17.78
C GLU A 188 19.59 1.71 19.13
N GLN A 189 19.94 2.92 19.57
CA GLN A 189 19.40 3.53 20.80
C GLN A 189 17.90 3.76 20.71
N LEU A 190 17.42 4.28 19.58
CA LEU A 190 16.00 4.49 19.32
C LEU A 190 15.24 3.15 19.38
N ARG A 191 15.77 2.08 18.77
CA ARG A 191 15.19 0.73 18.88
C ARG A 191 15.12 0.25 20.32
N GLN A 192 16.18 0.48 21.11
CA GLN A 192 16.20 0.11 22.52
C GLN A 192 15.16 0.90 23.33
N HIS A 193 15.10 2.22 23.19
CA HIS A 193 14.14 3.06 23.90
C HIS A 193 12.68 2.69 23.58
N PHE A 194 12.36 2.37 22.31
CA PHE A 194 11.04 1.88 21.94
C PHE A 194 10.71 0.51 22.55
N SER A 195 11.70 -0.36 22.77
CA SER A 195 11.49 -1.64 23.45
C SER A 195 11.29 -1.52 24.96
N GLU A 196 11.81 -0.44 25.57
CA GLU A 196 11.70 -0.15 27.00
C GLU A 196 10.46 0.69 27.36
N LEU A 197 9.81 1.29 26.36
CA LEU A 197 8.52 1.97 26.51
C LEU A 197 7.46 0.96 26.95
N ALA A 198 7.02 1.05 28.21
CA ALA A 198 5.85 0.34 28.69
C ALA A 198 4.61 0.93 28.01
N LEU A 199 4.22 0.39 26.86
CA LEU A 199 2.94 0.70 26.22
C LEU A 199 1.84 -0.12 26.92
N PRO A 200 0.79 0.50 27.49
CA PRO A 200 -0.31 -0.23 28.11
C PRO A 200 -1.13 -1.10 27.16
N GLU A 201 -0.98 -1.03 25.83
CA GLU A 201 -1.85 -1.73 24.89
C GLU A 201 -1.10 -2.18 23.63
N TYR A 202 -0.39 -3.31 23.71
CA TYR A 202 -0.19 -4.26 22.59
C TYR A 202 0.21 -5.62 23.21
N ARG A 203 -0.77 -6.29 23.83
CA ARG A 203 -0.80 -7.74 24.05
C ARG A 203 -1.96 -8.32 23.26
#